data_AF-A0A397EEP7-F1
#
_entry.id   AF-A0A397EEP7-F1
#
_cell.length_a   1.000
_cell.length_b   1.000
_cell.length_c   1.000
_cell.angle_alpha   90.00
_cell.angle_beta   90.00
_cell.angle_gamma   90.00
#
_symmetry.space_group_name_H-M   'P 1'
#
loop_
_entity.id
_entity.type
_entity.pdbx_description
1 polymer ?
#
loop_
_entity_poly.entity_id
_entity_poly.type
_entity_poly.pdbx_seq_one_letter_code
_entity_poly.pdbx_strand_id
1 'polypeptide(L)'
;IRNHVARQLLQLTIHELFVWRFMQTDPNWSNFLYDPESGKIGLIDFGAARAYPKEFVDTYFDIVWGAAQLDAKAMMDSSFKLGFLTGRLTPPPREVYSLHRKLAGAFLMCIKLKAVIPCRDVLEDVAKLYHKQ
;
A
#
# COMPACT_ATOMS: atom_id res chain seq x y z
N ILE A 1 11.73 -15.79 -10.23
CA ILE A 1 10.84 -16.15 -9.10
C ILE A 1 10.76 -15.03 -8.05
N ARG A 2 11.82 -14.69 -7.30
CA ARG A 2 11.74 -13.67 -6.22
C ARG A 2 11.17 -12.31 -6.67
N ASN A 3 11.65 -11.78 -7.79
CA ASN A 3 11.13 -10.52 -8.35
C ASN A 3 9.64 -10.61 -8.74
N HIS A 4 9.22 -11.76 -9.27
CA HIS A 4 7.82 -12.00 -9.65
C HIS A 4 6.92 -12.00 -8.42
N VAL A 5 7.28 -12.76 -7.38
CA VAL A 5 6.53 -12.81 -6.11
C VAL A 5 6.47 -11.44 -5.44
N ALA A 6 7.61 -10.75 -5.32
CA ALA A 6 7.67 -9.43 -4.71
C ALA A 6 6.81 -8.42 -5.46
N ARG A 7 6.84 -8.45 -6.80
CA ARG A 7 6.03 -7.57 -7.63
C ARG A 7 4.54 -7.86 -7.48
N GLN A 8 4.12 -9.12 -7.49
CA GLN A 8 2.71 -9.49 -7.28
C GLN A 8 2.20 -9.07 -5.90
N LEU A 9 3.01 -9.24 -4.84
CA LEU A 9 2.65 -8.78 -3.49
C LEU A 9 2.51 -7.26 -3.41
N LEU A 10 3.42 -6.52 -4.06
CA LEU A 10 3.34 -5.06 -4.13
C LEU A 10 2.09 -4.63 -4.92
N GLN A 11 1.85 -5.21 -6.08
CA GLN A 11 0.66 -4.93 -6.90
C GLN A 11 -0.63 -5.19 -6.12
N LEU A 12 -0.72 -6.33 -5.42
CA LEU A 12 -1.84 -6.67 -4.56
C LEU A 12 -2.03 -5.62 -3.46
N THR A 13 -0.96 -5.28 -2.74
CA THR A 13 -1.03 -4.31 -1.63
C THR A 13 -1.53 -2.94 -2.10
N ILE A 14 -1.05 -2.47 -3.26
CA ILE A 14 -1.45 -1.19 -3.84
C ILE A 14 -2.90 -1.24 -4.34
N HIS A 15 -3.37 -2.38 -4.88
CA HIS A 15 -4.77 -2.59 -5.26
C HIS A 15 -5.72 -2.65 -4.06
N GLU A 16 -5.37 -3.41 -3.03
CA GLU A 16 -6.13 -3.49 -1.76
C GLU A 16 -6.37 -2.09 -1.20
N LEU A 17 -5.32 -1.26 -1.24
CA LEU A 17 -5.35 0.07 -0.66
C LEU A 17 -6.17 1.06 -1.49
N PHE A 18 -5.84 1.23 -2.77
CA PHE A 18 -6.38 2.33 -3.57
C PHE A 18 -7.60 1.92 -4.39
N VAL A 19 -7.67 0.68 -4.87
CA VAL A 19 -8.77 0.24 -5.73
C VAL A 19 -9.92 -0.30 -4.87
N TRP A 20 -9.64 -1.26 -4.01
CA TRP A 20 -10.68 -1.90 -3.21
C TRP A 20 -11.03 -1.11 -1.95
N ARG A 21 -10.06 -0.34 -1.42
CA ARG A 21 -10.15 0.32 -0.10
C ARG A 21 -10.51 -0.69 0.99
N PHE A 22 -10.09 -1.93 0.78
CA PHE A 22 -10.36 -3.07 1.64
C PHE A 22 -9.11 -3.94 1.64
N MET A 23 -8.53 -4.11 2.82
CA MET A 23 -7.13 -4.46 2.93
C MET A 23 -6.88 -5.32 4.16
N GLN A 24 -6.15 -6.41 3.97
CA GLN A 24 -5.68 -7.24 5.07
C GLN A 24 -4.58 -6.49 5.85
N THR A 25 -4.92 -6.06 7.07
CA THR A 25 -4.03 -5.24 7.90
C THR A 25 -3.00 -6.05 8.69
N ASP A 26 -3.16 -7.37 8.74
CA ASP A 26 -2.15 -8.28 9.26
C ASP A 26 -0.95 -8.35 8.29
N PRO A 27 0.27 -7.99 8.73
CA PRO A 27 1.47 -8.11 7.92
C PRO A 27 2.04 -9.54 7.87
N ASN A 28 1.35 -10.55 8.41
CA ASN A 28 1.86 -11.92 8.45
C ASN A 28 1.97 -12.52 7.04
N TRP A 29 3.21 -12.72 6.59
CA TRP A 29 3.52 -13.24 5.27
C TRP A 29 3.25 -14.74 5.12
N SER A 30 3.10 -15.50 6.22
CA SER A 30 2.64 -16.89 6.12
C SER A 30 1.21 -17.00 5.58
N ASN A 31 0.47 -15.88 5.55
CA ASN A 31 -0.88 -15.81 4.98
C ASN A 31 -0.88 -15.77 3.44
N PHE A 32 0.30 -15.82 2.80
CA PHE A 32 0.48 -15.82 1.36
C PHE A 32 1.24 -17.08 0.95
N LEU A 33 0.60 -17.96 0.19
CA LEU A 33 1.21 -19.17 -0.35
C LEU A 33 1.52 -18.95 -1.83
N TYR A 34 2.80 -18.99 -2.19
CA TYR A 34 3.20 -18.93 -3.60
C TYR A 34 3.21 -20.34 -4.19
N ASP A 35 2.44 -20.54 -5.25
CA ASP A 35 2.47 -21.75 -6.05
C ASP A 35 3.46 -21.56 -7.23
N PRO A 36 4.58 -22.30 -7.26
CA PRO A 36 5.57 -22.18 -8.31
C PRO A 36 5.10 -22.72 -9.67
N GLU A 37 4.13 -23.63 -9.70
CA GLU A 37 3.63 -24.22 -10.96
C GLU A 37 2.71 -23.24 -11.69
N SER A 38 1.75 -22.63 -11.00
CA SER A 38 0.85 -21.65 -11.59
C SER A 38 1.36 -20.21 -11.56
N GLY A 39 2.38 -19.91 -10.74
CA GLY A 39 2.91 -18.56 -10.54
C GLY A 39 1.94 -17.62 -9.81
N LYS A 40 0.97 -18.19 -9.08
CA LYS A 40 -0.07 -17.45 -8.33
C LYS A 40 0.25 -17.39 -6.85
N ILE A 41 -0.30 -16.36 -6.20
CA ILE A 41 -0.26 -16.20 -4.75
C ILE A 41 -1.66 -16.51 -4.22
N GLY A 42 -1.77 -17.58 -3.44
CA GLY A 42 -2.95 -17.92 -2.66
C GLY A 42 -3.00 -17.09 -1.37
N LEU A 43 -4.15 -16.49 -1.11
CA LEU A 43 -4.44 -15.74 0.12
C LEU A 43 -5.24 -16.65 1.06
N ILE A 44 -4.67 -16.97 2.22
CA ILE A 44 -5.27 -17.97 3.13
C ILE A 44 -6.01 -17.36 4.32
N ASP A 45 -5.84 -16.06 4.59
CA ASP A 45 -6.42 -15.41 5.77
C ASP A 45 -6.85 -13.97 5.47
N PHE A 46 -8.10 -13.66 5.86
CA PHE A 46 -8.74 -12.35 5.76
C PHE A 46 -9.32 -11.87 7.11
N GLY A 47 -8.97 -12.51 8.23
CA GLY A 47 -9.56 -12.26 9.55
C GLY A 47 -9.32 -10.87 10.13
N ALA A 48 -8.33 -10.13 9.63
CA ALA A 48 -8.02 -8.75 10.02
C ALA A 48 -8.19 -7.75 8.86
N ALA A 49 -8.99 -8.11 7.85
CA ALA A 49 -9.29 -7.23 6.74
C ALA A 49 -10.19 -6.06 7.19
N ARG A 50 -9.89 -4.85 6.70
CA ARG A 50 -10.60 -3.62 7.07
C ARG A 50 -10.90 -2.77 5.86
N ALA A 51 -12.07 -2.14 5.87
CA ALA A 51 -12.44 -1.10 4.93
C ALA A 51 -11.85 0.25 5.36
N TYR A 52 -11.48 1.06 4.38
CA TYR A 52 -10.98 2.42 4.58
C TYR A 52 -11.91 3.45 3.92
N PRO A 53 -12.26 4.54 4.61
CA PRO A 53 -13.07 5.61 4.02
C PRO A 53 -12.41 6.23 2.79
N LYS A 54 -13.20 6.60 1.78
CA LYS A 54 -12.68 7.20 0.53
C LYS A 54 -11.84 8.44 0.80
N GLU A 55 -12.35 9.36 1.61
CA GLU A 55 -11.70 10.64 1.94
C GLU A 55 -10.30 10.45 2.55
N PHE A 56 -10.16 9.39 3.35
CA PHE A 56 -8.89 9.00 3.96
C PHE A 56 -7.93 8.48 2.89
N VAL A 57 -8.40 7.59 2.02
CA VAL A 57 -7.59 7.01 0.94
C VAL A 57 -7.23 8.05 -0.11
N ASP A 58 -8.11 9.00 -0.44
CA ASP A 58 -7.85 10.12 -1.36
C ASP A 58 -6.64 10.93 -0.87
N THR A 59 -6.69 11.36 0.37
CA THR A 59 -5.60 12.15 0.96
C THR A 59 -4.30 11.35 1.03
N TYR A 60 -4.37 10.04 1.32
CA TYR A 60 -3.18 9.18 1.33
C TYR A 60 -2.61 8.95 -0.07
N PHE A 61 -3.48 8.78 -1.07
CA PHE A 61 -3.08 8.65 -2.47
C PHE A 61 -2.31 9.89 -2.93
N ASP A 62 -2.79 11.09 -2.58
CA ASP A 62 -2.10 12.35 -2.90
C ASP A 62 -0.70 12.42 -2.30
N ILE A 63 -0.48 11.90 -1.09
CA ILE A 63 0.85 11.80 -0.48
C ILE A 63 1.76 10.90 -1.30
N VAL A 64 1.29 9.69 -1.64
CA VAL A 64 2.09 8.70 -2.39
C VAL A 64 2.36 9.19 -3.82
N TRP A 65 1.36 9.79 -4.46
CA TRP A 65 1.47 10.36 -5.79
C TRP A 65 2.42 11.56 -5.82
N GLY A 66 2.28 12.50 -4.88
CA GLY A 66 3.19 13.64 -4.73
C GLY A 66 4.63 13.18 -4.53
N ALA A 67 4.86 12.19 -3.67
CA ALA A 67 6.17 11.58 -3.48
C ALA A 67 6.73 10.96 -4.77
N ALA A 68 5.90 10.26 -5.55
CA ALA A 68 6.30 9.64 -6.82
C ALA A 68 6.63 10.65 -7.92
N GLN A 69 6.05 11.86 -7.86
CA GLN A 69 6.32 12.96 -8.79
C GLN A 69 7.40 13.93 -8.31
N LEU A 70 8.04 13.65 -7.16
CA LEU A 70 8.99 14.54 -6.51
C LEU A 70 8.38 15.92 -6.16
N ASP A 71 7.06 15.99 -5.98
CA ASP A 71 6.35 17.18 -5.54
C ASP A 71 6.29 17.22 -4.01
N ALA A 72 7.35 17.77 -3.43
CA ALA A 72 7.47 17.91 -1.99
C ALA A 72 6.35 18.77 -1.39
N LYS A 73 5.84 19.76 -2.12
CA LYS A 73 4.79 20.64 -1.61
C LYS A 73 3.47 19.89 -1.49
N ALA A 74 3.03 19.22 -2.57
CA ALA A 74 1.81 18.43 -2.56
C ALA A 74 1.86 17.30 -1.51
N MET A 75 3.01 16.64 -1.39
CA MET A 75 3.23 15.60 -0.38
C MET A 75 3.11 16.17 1.05
N MET A 76 3.71 17.33 1.34
CA MET A 76 3.67 17.96 2.66
C MET A 76 2.26 18.44 3.00
N ASP A 77 1.59 19.16 2.09
CA ASP A 77 0.24 19.69 2.30
C ASP A 77 -0.75 18.55 2.63
N SER A 78 -0.68 17.45 1.86
CA SER A 78 -1.52 16.26 2.08
C SER A 78 -1.17 15.54 3.39
N SER A 79 0.11 15.50 3.75
CA SER A 79 0.58 14.92 5.02
C SER A 79 0.11 15.73 6.23
N PHE A 80 0.03 17.06 6.15
CA PHE A 80 -0.59 17.88 7.20
C PHE A 80 -2.09 17.64 7.29
N LYS A 81 -2.78 17.59 6.15
CA LYS A 81 -4.23 17.35 6.08
C LYS A 81 -4.62 16.00 6.69
N LEU A 82 -3.82 14.95 6.43
CA LEU A 82 -4.02 13.63 7.02
C LEU A 82 -3.57 13.53 8.48
N GLY A 83 -2.92 14.58 8.98
CA GLY A 83 -2.46 14.68 10.36
C GLY A 83 -1.14 13.94 10.63
N PHE A 84 -0.32 13.64 9.62
CA PHE A 84 0.99 12.98 9.77
C PHE A 84 2.05 13.88 10.39
N LEU A 85 2.07 15.16 9.98
CA LEU A 85 3.13 16.10 10.32
C LEU A 85 2.70 17.19 11.32
N THR A 86 1.60 16.96 12.03
CA THR A 86 1.18 17.87 13.10
C THR A 86 2.03 17.62 14.35
N GLY A 87 2.47 18.68 15.05
CA GLY A 87 3.06 18.55 16.38
C GLY A 87 1.97 18.07 17.35
N ARG A 88 1.82 16.75 17.50
CA ARG A 88 0.58 16.17 18.02
C ARG A 88 0.43 16.33 19.54
N LEU A 89 -0.74 16.83 19.95
CA LEU A 89 -1.32 16.67 21.30
C LEU A 89 -2.27 15.46 21.40
N THR A 90 -2.63 14.82 20.29
CA THR A 90 -3.53 13.65 20.21
C THR A 90 -2.99 12.57 19.27
N PRO A 91 -3.26 11.27 19.51
CA PRO A 91 -2.79 10.20 18.63
C PRO A 91 -3.44 10.28 17.24
N PRO A 92 -2.75 9.87 16.16
CA PRO A 92 -3.35 9.82 14.83
C PRO A 92 -4.42 8.73 14.72
N PRO A 93 -5.27 8.80 13.69
CA PRO A 93 -6.29 7.77 13.43
C PRO A 93 -5.68 6.37 13.31
N ARG A 94 -6.42 5.34 13.74
CA ARG A 94 -5.91 3.94 13.74
C ARG A 94 -5.63 3.43 12.32
N GLU A 95 -6.38 3.94 11.36
CA GLU A 95 -6.29 3.68 9.92
C GLU A 95 -4.89 4.01 9.41
N VAL A 96 -4.32 5.12 9.86
CA VAL A 96 -2.96 5.57 9.53
C VAL A 96 -1.93 4.51 9.88
N TYR A 97 -1.98 4.03 11.12
CA TYR A 97 -1.01 3.05 11.61
C TYR A 97 -1.07 1.74 10.82
N SER A 98 -2.28 1.22 10.59
CA SER A 98 -2.47 -0.04 9.88
C SER A 98 -2.01 0.06 8.43
N LEU A 99 -2.34 1.16 7.76
CA LEU A 99 -1.94 1.40 6.38
C LEU A 99 -0.41 1.49 6.25
N HIS A 100 0.23 2.37 7.04
CA HIS A 100 1.68 2.53 6.99
C HIS A 100 2.42 1.22 7.25
N ARG A 101 1.98 0.44 8.25
CA ARG A 101 2.60 -0.84 8.55
C ARG A 101 2.51 -1.82 7.38
N LYS A 102 1.40 -1.86 6.66
CA LYS A 102 1.29 -2.75 5.49
C LYS A 102 2.16 -2.28 4.34
N LEU A 103 2.11 -0.99 3.97
CA LEU A 103 2.91 -0.49 2.86
C LEU A 103 4.40 -0.69 3.15
N ALA A 104 4.85 -0.31 4.34
CA ALA A 104 6.21 -0.58 4.79
C ALA A 104 6.53 -2.09 4.79
N GLY A 105 5.58 -2.93 5.22
CA GLY A 105 5.69 -4.38 5.16
C GLY A 105 5.93 -4.91 3.74
N ALA A 106 5.20 -4.40 2.74
CA ALA A 106 5.38 -4.80 1.35
C ALA A 106 6.78 -4.45 0.83
N PHE A 107 7.31 -3.27 1.17
CA PHE A 107 8.68 -2.89 0.84
C PHE A 107 9.72 -3.74 1.60
N LEU A 108 9.52 -3.99 2.89
CA LEU A 108 10.39 -4.87 3.69
C LEU A 108 10.42 -6.29 3.13
N MET A 109 9.30 -6.79 2.60
CA MET A 109 9.28 -8.07 1.89
C MET A 109 10.10 -8.05 0.61
N CYS A 110 9.99 -6.99 -0.19
CA CYS A 110 10.84 -6.84 -1.38
C CYS A 110 12.33 -6.86 -0.99
N ILE A 111 12.70 -6.21 0.10
CA ILE A 111 14.06 -6.20 0.66
C ILE A 111 14.47 -7.61 1.12
N LYS A 112 13.62 -8.30 1.91
CA LYS A 112 13.89 -9.65 2.41
C LYS A 112 14.06 -10.67 1.29
N LEU A 113 13.27 -10.54 0.22
CA LEU A 113 13.38 -11.34 -1.00
C LEU A 113 14.57 -10.95 -1.89
N LYS A 114 15.31 -9.89 -1.55
CA LYS A 114 16.37 -9.30 -2.38
C LYS A 114 15.88 -9.07 -3.80
N ALA A 115 14.66 -8.56 -3.92
CA ALA A 115 13.99 -8.34 -5.18
C ALA A 115 14.37 -6.96 -5.76
N VAL A 116 14.58 -6.92 -7.07
CA VAL A 116 14.76 -5.68 -7.83
C VAL A 116 13.61 -5.61 -8.82
N ILE A 117 12.67 -4.70 -8.57
CA ILE A 117 11.42 -4.59 -9.34
C ILE A 117 11.22 -3.13 -9.80
N PRO A 118 10.97 -2.90 -11.10
CA PRO A 118 10.35 -1.66 -11.55
C PRO A 118 8.98 -1.52 -10.89
N CYS A 119 8.64 -0.34 -10.38
CA CYS A 119 7.40 -0.11 -9.63
C CYS A 119 6.63 1.14 -10.07
N ARG A 120 7.18 1.96 -10.97
CA ARG A 120 6.52 3.17 -11.49
C ARG A 120 5.19 2.81 -12.16
N ASP A 121 5.22 1.78 -13.01
CA ASP A 121 4.06 1.26 -13.72
C ASP A 121 2.98 0.70 -12.78
N VAL A 122 3.39 0.05 -11.68
CA VAL A 122 2.45 -0.45 -10.65
C VAL A 122 1.61 0.69 -10.06
N LEU A 123 2.23 1.84 -9.76
CA LEU A 123 1.52 2.99 -9.24
C LEU A 123 0.67 3.68 -10.31
N GLU A 124 1.19 3.83 -11.53
CA GLU A 124 0.47 4.48 -12.64
C GLU A 124 -0.78 3.70 -13.06
N ASP A 125 -0.71 2.37 -13.11
CA ASP A 125 -1.87 1.54 -13.45
C ASP A 125 -2.96 1.65 -12.39
N VAL A 126 -2.59 1.68 -11.11
CA VAL A 126 -3.54 1.90 -10.03
C VAL A 126 -4.09 3.31 -10.04
N ALA A 127 -3.28 4.33 -10.36
CA ALA A 127 -3.75 5.71 -10.50
C ALA A 127 -4.84 5.83 -11.58
N LYS A 128 -4.67 5.16 -12.72
CA LYS A 128 -5.69 5.12 -13.79
C LYS A 128 -7.01 4.51 -13.31
N LEU A 129 -6.94 3.47 -12.48
CA LEU A 129 -8.13 2.84 -11.89
C LEU A 129 -8.74 3.70 -10.80
N TYR A 130 -7.91 4.38 -10.01
CA TYR A 130 -8.32 5.24 -8.92
C TYR A 130 -9.16 6.42 -9.42
N HIS A 131 -8.67 7.11 -10.46
CA HIS A 131 -9.36 8.28 -11.02
C HIS A 131 -10.62 7.95 -11.82
N LYS A 132 -10.89 6.67 -12.10
CA LYS A 132 -12.13 6.23 -12.78
C LYS A 132 -13.28 5.95 -11.79
N GLN A 133 -13.00 5.87 -10.50
CA GLN A 133 -13.97 5.60 -9.44
C GLN A 133 -14.53 6.88 -8.83
#